data_AF-A0A1Y3WFQ8-F1
#
_entry.id   AF-A0A1Y3WFQ8-F1
#
_cell.length_a   1.000
_cell.length_b   1.000
_cell.length_c   1.000
_cell.angle_alpha   90.00
_cell.angle_beta   90.00
_cell.angle_gamma   90.00
#
_symmetry.space_group_name_H-M   'P 1'
#
loop_
_entity.id
_entity.type
_entity.pdbx_description
1 polymer ?
#
loop_
_entity_poly.entity_id
_entity_poly.type
_entity_poly.pdbx_seq_one_letter_code
_entity_poly.pdbx_strand_id
1 'polypeptide(L)'
;MNQDIYNVFYLINRNAMNNDITATFDDIIKQYRTLDLSEEMFRSMLEADKQLEADYQEWCDTVGVSGRKGFATYYEEYIEQQDSVWDSLEDHDE
;
A
#
# COMPACT_ATOMS: atom_id res chain seq x y z
N MET A 1 9.02 19.75 -6.65
CA MET A 1 8.25 18.72 -7.37
C MET A 1 9.18 17.54 -7.54
N ASN A 2 9.04 16.53 -6.67
CA ASN A 2 10.03 15.48 -6.50
C ASN A 2 10.01 14.49 -7.67
N GLN A 3 11.17 14.33 -8.31
CA GLN A 3 11.39 13.36 -9.39
C GLN A 3 11.17 11.91 -8.91
N ASP A 4 11.32 11.66 -7.61
CA ASP A 4 11.14 10.34 -6.99
C ASP A 4 9.70 9.84 -7.06
N ILE A 5 8.70 10.71 -6.88
CA ILE A 5 7.28 10.35 -6.93
C ILE A 5 6.90 9.86 -8.34
N TYR A 6 7.44 10.49 -9.39
CA TYR A 6 7.18 10.07 -10.77
C TYR A 6 7.78 8.70 -11.11
N ASN A 7 8.95 8.37 -10.54
CA ASN A 7 9.56 7.05 -10.72
C ASN A 7 8.79 5.97 -9.96
N VAL A 8 8.31 6.26 -8.75
CA VAL A 8 7.43 5.36 -7.98
C VAL A 8 6.15 5.09 -8.76
N PHE A 9 5.50 6.13 -9.28
CA PHE A 9 4.28 6.01 -10.08
C PHE A 9 4.50 5.17 -11.36
N TYR A 10 5.66 5.33 -12.03
CA TYR A 10 6.02 4.55 -13.23
C TYR A 10 6.36 3.09 -12.94
N LEU A 11 6.96 2.79 -11.79
CA LEU A 11 7.32 1.42 -11.39
C LEU A 11 6.08 0.64 -10.95
N ILE A 12 5.17 1.26 -10.20
CA ILE A 12 3.88 0.68 -9.82
C ILE A 12 3.02 0.39 -11.06
N ASN A 13 2.97 1.32 -12.02
CA ASN A 13 2.25 1.11 -13.30
C ASN A 13 2.82 -0.03 -14.15
N ARG A 14 4.07 -0.45 -13.93
CA ARG A 14 4.71 -1.54 -14.70
C ARG A 14 4.36 -2.93 -14.18
N ASN A 15 3.96 -3.06 -12.91
CA ASN A 15 3.51 -4.32 -12.30
C ASN A 15 2.00 -4.56 -12.44
N ALA A 16 1.24 -3.59 -12.95
CA ALA A 16 -0.21 -3.62 -13.16
C ALA A 16 -0.69 -4.57 -14.29
N MET A 17 -0.01 -5.69 -14.53
CA MET A 17 -0.50 -6.73 -15.45
C MET A 17 -1.42 -7.76 -14.74
N ASN A 18 -1.67 -7.60 -13.44
CA ASN A 18 -2.78 -8.20 -12.70
C ASN A 18 -3.53 -7.08 -11.97
N ASN A 19 -4.79 -6.85 -12.32
CA ASN A 19 -5.63 -5.72 -11.88
C ASN A 19 -6.07 -5.80 -10.39
N ASP A 20 -5.18 -6.18 -9.48
CA ASP A 20 -5.51 -6.33 -8.06
C ASP A 20 -4.94 -5.15 -7.28
N ILE A 21 -5.80 -4.33 -6.69
CA ILE A 21 -5.39 -3.20 -5.86
C ILE A 21 -4.51 -3.63 -4.67
N THR A 22 -4.62 -4.88 -4.24
CA THR A 22 -3.76 -5.48 -3.22
C THR A 22 -2.29 -5.51 -3.63
N ALA A 23 -1.98 -5.64 -4.93
CA ALA A 23 -0.60 -5.54 -5.42
C ALA A 23 -0.03 -4.12 -5.22
N THR A 24 -0.87 -3.10 -5.36
CA THR A 24 -0.50 -1.71 -5.03
C THR A 24 -0.21 -1.58 -3.55
N PHE A 25 -1.00 -2.21 -2.67
CA PHE A 25 -0.76 -2.18 -1.23
C PHE A 25 0.59 -2.82 -0.90
N ASP A 26 0.86 -4.01 -1.43
CA ASP A 26 2.13 -4.70 -1.24
C ASP A 26 3.33 -3.83 -1.61
N ASP A 27 3.28 -3.14 -2.76
CA ASP A 27 4.37 -2.28 -3.22
C ASP A 27 4.57 -1.05 -2.32
N ILE A 28 3.49 -0.49 -1.78
CA ILE A 28 3.54 0.63 -0.83
C ILE A 28 4.13 0.15 0.51
N ILE A 29 3.61 -0.96 1.06
CA ILE A 29 4.07 -1.53 2.33
C ILE A 29 5.56 -1.87 2.24
N LYS A 30 5.98 -2.49 1.13
CA LYS A 30 7.40 -2.80 0.88
C LYS A 30 8.25 -1.54 0.78
N GLN A 31 7.77 -0.43 0.22
CA GLN A 31 8.59 0.78 0.07
C GLN A 31 8.70 1.59 1.36
N TYR A 32 7.58 1.82 2.05
CA TYR A 32 7.51 2.74 3.17
C TYR A 32 7.74 2.07 4.52
N ARG A 33 7.54 0.75 4.62
CA ARG A 33 7.84 -0.10 5.79
C ARG A 33 7.08 0.24 7.07
N THR A 34 6.41 1.38 7.14
CA THR A 34 5.60 1.83 8.28
C THR A 34 4.19 2.15 7.82
N LEU A 35 3.21 1.89 8.68
CA LEU A 35 1.81 2.12 8.38
C LEU A 35 1.52 3.60 8.06
N ASP A 36 2.06 4.53 8.86
CA ASP A 36 1.79 5.96 8.73
C ASP A 36 2.26 6.54 7.38
N LEU A 37 3.50 6.24 6.97
CA LEU A 37 4.04 6.65 5.68
C LEU A 37 3.33 5.95 4.51
N SER A 38 2.98 4.68 4.69
CA SER A 38 2.24 3.92 3.69
C SER A 38 0.84 4.50 3.45
N GLU A 39 0.13 4.87 4.52
CA GLU A 39 -1.19 5.50 4.44
C GLU A 39 -1.12 6.88 3.79
N GLU A 40 -0.13 7.72 4.15
CA GLU A 40 0.04 9.04 3.53
C GLU A 40 0.27 8.92 2.02
N MET A 41 1.11 7.98 1.62
CA MET A 41 1.46 7.77 0.22
C MET A 41 0.32 7.14 -0.57
N PHE A 42 -0.37 6.16 0.02
CA PHE A 42 -1.57 5.59 -0.58
C PHE A 42 -2.64 6.67 -0.78
N ARG A 43 -2.86 7.54 0.21
CA ARG A 43 -3.79 8.67 0.09
C ARG A 43 -3.39 9.63 -1.02
N SER A 44 -2.10 9.96 -1.12
CA SER A 44 -1.60 10.79 -2.22
C SER A 44 -1.84 10.16 -3.59
N MET A 45 -1.71 8.83 -3.69
CA MET A 45 -2.04 8.09 -4.92
C MET A 45 -3.53 8.10 -5.24
N LEU A 46 -4.42 7.94 -4.25
CA LEU A 46 -5.88 8.06 -4.44
C LEU A 46 -6.30 9.47 -4.89
N GLU A 47 -5.62 10.50 -4.38
CA GLU A 47 -5.86 11.88 -4.81
C GLU A 47 -5.35 12.15 -6.22
N ALA A 48 -4.21 11.54 -6.59
CA ALA A 48 -3.61 11.66 -7.92
C ALA A 48 -4.34 10.82 -8.99
N ASP A 49 -4.92 9.68 -8.60
CA ASP A 49 -5.55 8.71 -9.50
C ASP A 49 -6.97 8.33 -9.02
N LYS A 50 -7.97 8.88 -9.72
CA LYS A 50 -9.39 8.61 -9.45
C LYS A 50 -9.83 7.20 -9.83
N GLN A 51 -9.11 6.52 -10.71
CA GLN A 51 -9.39 5.12 -11.02
C GLN A 51 -8.99 4.25 -9.84
N LEU A 52 -7.81 4.50 -9.25
CA LEU A 52 -7.35 3.81 -8.06
C LEU A 52 -8.30 4.01 -6.87
N GLU A 53 -8.87 5.22 -6.72
CA GLU A 53 -9.90 5.50 -5.72
C GLU A 53 -11.17 4.65 -5.92
N ALA A 54 -11.62 4.50 -7.16
CA ALA A 54 -12.78 3.66 -7.47
C ALA A 54 -12.50 2.17 -7.20
N ASP A 55 -11.34 1.67 -7.64
CA ASP A 55 -10.92 0.29 -7.42
C ASP A 55 -10.78 -0.02 -5.91
N TYR A 56 -10.30 0.97 -5.12
CA TYR A 56 -10.21 0.83 -3.67
C TYR A 56 -11.57 0.73 -3.00
N GLN A 57 -12.51 1.55 -3.45
CA GLN A 57 -13.86 1.53 -2.92
C GLN A 57 -14.56 0.21 -3.23
N GLU A 58 -14.40 -0.33 -4.45
CA GLU A 58 -14.91 -1.65 -4.82
C GLU A 58 -14.29 -2.77 -4.00
N TRP A 59 -12.97 -2.73 -3.77
CA TRP A 59 -12.30 -3.69 -2.90
C TRP A 59 -12.80 -3.62 -1.45
N CYS A 60 -12.99 -2.41 -0.92
CA CYS A 60 -13.55 -2.21 0.42
C CYS A 60 -14.96 -2.80 0.54
N ASP A 61 -15.82 -2.56 -0.45
CA ASP A 61 -17.18 -3.10 -0.49
C ASP A 61 -17.17 -4.64 -0.64
N THR A 62 -16.23 -5.19 -1.40
CA THR A 62 -16.09 -6.64 -1.61
C THR A 62 -15.61 -7.38 -0.35
N VAL A 63 -14.63 -6.83 0.36
CA VAL A 63 -14.07 -7.41 1.59
C VAL A 63 -14.95 -7.08 2.81
N GLY A 64 -15.79 -6.05 2.71
CA GLY A 64 -16.65 -5.59 3.80
C GLY A 64 -15.90 -4.76 4.84
N VAL A 65 -14.82 -4.10 4.43
CA VAL A 65 -14.01 -3.21 5.29
C VAL A 65 -14.31 -1.75 5.00
N SER A 66 -14.17 -0.90 6.01
CA SER A 66 -14.33 0.55 5.80
C SER A 66 -13.11 1.10 5.07
N GLY A 67 -13.28 1.92 4.02
CA GLY A 67 -12.15 2.52 3.27
C GLY A 67 -11.19 3.39 4.09
N ARG A 68 -11.54 3.75 5.33
CA ARG A 68 -10.59 4.39 6.25
C ARG A 68 -9.64 3.41 6.94
N LYS A 69 -10.07 2.16 7.14
CA LYS A 69 -9.31 1.11 7.81
C LYS A 69 -8.88 -0.02 6.89
N GLY A 70 -9.40 -0.07 5.66
CA GLY A 70 -9.14 -1.17 4.73
C GLY A 70 -7.65 -1.37 4.48
N PHE A 71 -6.93 -0.29 4.19
CA PHE A 71 -5.48 -0.32 4.04
C PHE A 71 -4.75 -0.75 5.34
N ALA A 72 -5.10 -0.18 6.49
CA ALA A 72 -4.48 -0.53 7.77
C ALA A 72 -4.72 -1.99 8.17
N THR A 73 -5.93 -2.51 7.96
CA THR A 73 -6.25 -3.93 8.19
C THR A 73 -5.43 -4.82 7.26
N TYR A 74 -5.34 -4.48 5.97
CA TYR A 74 -4.49 -5.22 5.03
C TYR A 74 -3.01 -5.18 5.44
N TYR A 75 -2.52 -4.02 5.90
CA TYR A 75 -1.16 -3.86 6.40
C TYR A 75 -0.88 -4.80 7.58
N GLU A 76 -1.76 -4.81 8.58
CA GLU A 76 -1.63 -5.68 9.75
C GLU A 76 -1.59 -7.15 9.33
N GLU A 77 -2.55 -7.59 8.49
CA GLU A 77 -2.58 -8.97 7.98
C GLU A 77 -1.32 -9.31 7.15
N TYR A 78 -0.81 -8.38 6.37
CA TYR A 78 0.38 -8.58 5.54
C TYR A 78 1.65 -8.73 6.39
N ILE A 79 1.80 -7.91 7.45
CA ILE A 79 2.93 -8.00 8.37
C ILE A 79 2.84 -9.28 9.21
N GLU A 80 1.67 -9.62 9.74
CA GLU A 80 1.44 -10.88 10.47
C GLU A 80 1.74 -12.12 9.60
N GLN A 81 1.43 -12.08 8.30
CA GLN A 81 1.77 -13.16 7.38
C GLN A 81 3.27 -13.25 7.06
N GLN A 82 3.98 -12.12 7.08
CA GLN A 82 5.41 -12.04 6.79
C GLN A 82 6.28 -11.89 8.03
N ASP A 83 5.72 -12.17 9.22
CA ASP A 83 6.35 -11.93 10.53
C ASP A 83 7.79 -12.48 10.60
N SER A 84 8.07 -13.65 10.01
CA SER A 84 9.43 -14.21 9.98
C SER A 84 10.48 -13.43 9.14
N VAL A 85 10.09 -12.48 8.30
CA VAL A 85 10.99 -11.68 7.43
C VAL A 85 11.14 -10.25 7.93
N TRP A 86 10.09 -9.68 8.55
CA TRP A 86 10.10 -8.31 9.07
C TRP A 86 10.66 -8.21 10.49
N ASP A 87 10.47 -9.25 11.31
CA ASP A 87 10.97 -9.35 12.69
C ASP A 87 12.52 -9.34 12.76
N SER A 88 13.21 -9.56 11.63
CA SER A 88 14.67 -9.38 11.53
C SER A 88 15.13 -7.94 11.25
N LEU A 89 14.21 -6.99 11.05
CA LEU A 89 14.51 -5.59 10.70
C LEU A 89 14.12 -4.58 11.79
N GLU A 90 13.38 -4.98 12.83
CA GLU A 90 13.15 -4.17 14.05
C GLU A 90 14.33 -4.25 15.04
N ASP A 91 15.32 -5.11 14.79
CA ASP A 91 16.46 -5.32 15.68
C ASP A 91 17.59 -4.32 15.42
N HIS A 92 17.31 -3.01 15.50
CA HIS A 92 18.36 -1.99 15.73
C HIS A 92 17.83 -0.62 16.18
N ASP A 93 17.37 -0.52 17.42
CA ASP A 93 17.47 0.71 18.20
C ASP A 93 17.85 0.34 19.66
N GLU A 94 19.16 0.05 19.87
CA GLU A 94 19.84 0.20 21.17
C GLU A 94 20.70 1.47 21.16
#